data_AF-A0A7R9VYK0-F1
#
_entry.id   AF-A0A7R9VYK0-F1
#
_cell.length_a   1.000
_cell.length_b   1.000
_cell.length_c   1.000
_cell.angle_alpha   90.00
_cell.angle_beta   90.00
_cell.angle_gamma   90.00
#
_symmetry.space_group_name_H-M   'P 1'
#
loop_
_entity.id
_entity.type
_entity.pdbx_description
1 polymer ?
#
loop_
_entity_poly.entity_id
_entity_poly.type
_entity_poly.pdbx_seq_one_letter_code
_entity_poly.pdbx_strand_id
1 'polypeptide(L)'
;EKSQLLEPLTVIYDSLVSTGFELVAEGRLSDILRRLNVFGLTLVPLDIREESTRHTLAMDAVTRYLGAGSYKEWDEPARIAFLTSELTNKRPMFRTRDMEQNVMDFDDDVLKTLRTYQAASELGSESLGAYVISQCRTT
;
A
#
# COMPACT_ATOMS: atom_id res chain seq x y z
N GLU A 1 4.48 -3.47 15.77
CA GLU A 1 5.29 -4.14 14.73
C GLU A 1 5.57 -5.58 15.13
N LYS A 2 5.74 -6.49 14.15
CA LYS A 2 6.07 -7.91 14.42
C LYS A 2 7.26 -8.08 15.38
N SER A 3 8.29 -7.24 15.24
CA SER A 3 9.49 -7.20 16.09
C SER A 3 9.16 -7.12 17.59
N GLN A 4 8.19 -6.28 17.96
CA GLN A 4 7.79 -6.05 19.36
C GLN A 4 7.24 -7.31 20.04
N LEU A 5 6.75 -8.28 19.27
CA LEU A 5 6.31 -9.58 19.78
C LEU A 5 7.38 -10.67 19.59
N LEU A 6 8.11 -10.63 18.47
CA LEU A 6 9.15 -11.61 18.15
C LEU A 6 10.33 -11.53 19.14
N GLU A 7 10.84 -10.34 19.40
CA GLU A 7 12.00 -10.10 20.27
C GLU A 7 11.84 -10.71 21.68
N PRO A 8 10.78 -10.40 22.46
CA PRO A 8 10.64 -10.96 23.80
C PRO A 8 10.47 -12.49 23.79
N LEU A 9 9.81 -13.05 22.76
CA LEU A 9 9.66 -14.50 22.63
C LEU A 9 10.97 -15.20 22.29
N THR A 10 11.81 -14.56 21.46
CA THR A 10 13.17 -15.04 21.17
C THR A 10 14.04 -15.01 22.42
N VAL A 11 13.98 -13.94 23.23
CA VAL A 11 14.71 -13.87 24.51
C VAL A 11 14.30 -15.02 25.45
N ILE A 12 13.01 -15.35 25.53
CA ILE A 12 12.52 -16.47 26.35
C ILE A 12 13.05 -17.80 25.79
N TYR A 13 13.03 -17.98 24.47
CA TYR A 13 13.55 -19.19 23.83
C TYR A 13 15.04 -19.38 24.14
N ASP A 14 15.86 -18.34 23.93
CA ASP A 14 17.30 -18.38 24.17
C ASP A 14 17.62 -18.64 25.66
N SER A 15 16.83 -18.06 26.57
CA SER A 15 16.95 -18.32 28.00
C SER A 15 16.64 -19.77 28.35
N LEU A 16 15.61 -20.37 27.76
CA LEU A 16 15.25 -21.77 28.02
C LEU A 16 16.32 -22.73 27.50
N VAL A 17 16.84 -22.47 26.29
CA VAL A 17 17.91 -23.29 25.70
C VAL A 17 19.19 -23.18 26.54
N SER A 18 19.61 -21.96 26.90
CA SER A 18 20.85 -21.77 27.69
C SER A 18 20.78 -22.32 29.12
N THR A 19 19.58 -22.62 29.63
CA THR A 19 19.38 -23.19 30.98
C THR A 19 19.00 -24.67 30.99
N GLY A 20 19.05 -25.35 29.82
CA GLY A 20 18.81 -26.80 29.71
C GLY A 20 17.33 -27.21 29.69
N PHE A 21 16.44 -26.29 29.32
CA PHE A 21 15.00 -26.50 29.16
C PHE A 21 14.56 -26.55 27.69
N GLU A 22 15.38 -27.14 26.81
CA GLU A 22 15.14 -27.21 25.36
C GLU A 22 13.81 -27.88 25.03
N LEU A 23 13.38 -28.90 25.78
CA LEU A 23 12.09 -29.57 25.55
C LEU A 23 10.91 -28.59 25.68
N VAL A 24 11.01 -27.60 26.57
CA VAL A 24 9.98 -26.55 26.73
C VAL A 24 10.09 -25.53 25.60
N ALA A 25 11.31 -25.13 25.25
CA ALA A 25 11.58 -24.18 24.15
C ALA A 25 11.08 -24.69 22.79
N GLU A 26 11.33 -25.96 22.49
CA GLU A 26 10.93 -26.65 21.24
C GLU A 26 9.43 -26.98 21.16
N GLY A 27 8.69 -26.79 22.25
CA GLY A 27 7.24 -27.01 22.29
C GLY A 27 6.45 -25.83 21.71
N ARG A 28 5.47 -25.36 22.49
CA ARG A 28 4.54 -24.31 22.05
C ARG A 28 5.23 -22.98 21.70
N LEU A 29 6.37 -22.69 22.32
CA LEU A 29 7.11 -21.45 22.05
C LEU A 29 7.65 -21.44 20.62
N SER A 30 8.28 -22.53 20.19
CA SER A 30 8.74 -22.69 18.81
C SER A 30 7.59 -22.64 17.80
N ASP A 31 6.44 -23.22 18.12
CA ASP A 31 5.24 -23.12 17.27
C ASP A 31 4.78 -21.67 17.11
N ILE A 32 4.79 -20.87 18.18
CA ILE A 32 4.43 -19.44 18.12
C ILE A 32 5.46 -18.65 17.30
N LEU A 33 6.76 -18.86 17.53
CA LEU A 33 7.82 -18.21 16.77
C LEU A 33 7.73 -18.52 15.26
N ARG A 34 7.45 -19.78 14.90
CA ARG A 34 7.21 -20.18 13.50
C ARG A 34 5.98 -19.47 12.92
N ARG A 35 4.87 -19.46 13.65
CA ARG A 35 3.62 -18.79 13.21
C ARG A 35 3.82 -17.29 13.02
N LEU A 36 4.49 -16.60 13.95
CA LEU A 36 4.80 -15.18 13.79
C LEU A 36 5.70 -14.92 12.59
N ASN A 37 6.63 -15.84 12.30
CA ASN A 37 7.47 -15.71 11.12
C ASN A 37 6.73 -15.93 9.80
N VAL A 38 5.78 -16.87 9.76
CA VAL A 38 5.01 -17.20 8.56
C VAL A 38 3.85 -16.22 8.32
N PHE A 39 3.10 -15.88 9.37
CA PHE A 39 1.84 -15.16 9.28
C PHE A 39 1.92 -13.69 9.72
N GLY A 40 3.00 -13.30 10.41
CA GLY A 40 3.11 -11.96 10.99
C GLY A 40 1.95 -11.64 11.94
N LEU A 41 1.52 -10.37 11.91
CA LEU A 41 0.36 -9.90 12.68
C LEU A 41 -0.92 -9.78 11.82
N THR A 42 -0.79 -9.91 10.51
CA THR A 42 -1.85 -9.67 9.52
C THR A 42 -2.37 -10.95 8.86
N LEU A 43 -1.82 -12.10 9.24
CA LEU A 43 -2.07 -13.44 8.70
C LEU A 43 -1.62 -13.62 7.25
N VAL A 44 -2.20 -12.85 6.34
CA VAL A 44 -1.94 -12.91 4.91
C VAL A 44 -1.95 -11.47 4.38
N PRO A 45 -0.89 -11.03 3.68
CA PRO A 45 -0.88 -9.75 2.98
C PRO A 45 -1.97 -9.72 1.91
N LEU A 46 -2.68 -8.59 1.79
CA LEU A 46 -3.72 -8.42 0.78
C LEU A 46 -3.15 -7.79 -0.49
N ASP A 47 -3.34 -8.46 -1.62
CA ASP A 47 -3.05 -7.86 -2.93
C ASP A 47 -4.22 -6.95 -3.35
N ILE A 48 -3.90 -5.73 -3.76
CA ILE A 48 -4.85 -4.81 -4.38
C ILE A 48 -4.79 -5.02 -5.89
N ARG A 49 -5.93 -5.12 -6.56
CA ARG A 49 -5.98 -5.26 -8.01
C ARG A 49 -7.00 -4.30 -8.62
N GLU A 50 -6.55 -3.51 -9.59
CA GLU A 50 -7.38 -2.54 -10.29
C GLU A 50 -6.97 -2.45 -11.77
N GLU A 51 -7.87 -2.01 -12.65
CA GLU A 51 -7.59 -1.86 -14.08
C GLU A 51 -6.85 -0.56 -14.42
N SER A 52 -5.89 -0.60 -15.35
CA SER A 52 -5.14 0.56 -15.86
C SER A 52 -6.02 1.74 -16.28
N THR A 53 -7.19 1.47 -16.87
CA THR A 53 -8.17 2.48 -17.27
C THR A 53 -8.66 3.31 -16.08
N ARG A 54 -8.86 2.69 -14.91
CA ARG A 54 -9.32 3.39 -13.69
C ARG A 54 -8.28 4.39 -13.19
N HIS A 55 -7.01 4.01 -13.22
CA HIS A 55 -5.91 4.91 -12.87
C HIS A 55 -5.83 6.08 -13.86
N THR A 56 -5.99 5.81 -15.15
CA THR A 56 -6.00 6.84 -16.20
C THR A 56 -7.13 7.84 -15.98
N LEU A 57 -8.35 7.38 -15.71
CA LEU A 57 -9.50 8.25 -15.46
C LEU A 57 -9.34 9.07 -14.17
N ALA A 58 -8.78 8.47 -13.11
CA ALA A 58 -8.51 9.19 -11.87
C ALA A 58 -7.48 10.32 -12.08
N MET A 59 -6.37 10.02 -12.77
CA MET A 59 -5.37 11.04 -13.11
C MET A 59 -5.92 12.11 -14.05
N ASP A 60 -6.78 11.75 -14.98
CA ASP A 60 -7.44 12.68 -15.89
C ASP A 60 -8.39 13.63 -15.16
N ALA A 61 -9.17 13.14 -14.19
CA ALA A 61 -10.01 14.00 -13.35
C ALA A 61 -9.17 14.98 -12.53
N VAL A 62 -8.09 14.49 -11.90
CA VAL A 62 -7.19 15.33 -11.08
C VAL A 62 -6.49 16.40 -11.93
N THR A 63 -5.91 16.03 -13.08
CA THR A 63 -5.24 17.00 -13.96
C THR A 63 -6.18 18.04 -14.53
N ARG A 64 -7.42 17.67 -14.88
CA ARG A 64 -8.46 18.60 -15.31
C ARG A 64 -8.84 19.58 -14.20
N TYR A 65 -9.04 19.09 -12.98
CA TYR A 65 -9.35 19.93 -11.81
C TYR A 65 -8.24 20.94 -11.51
N LEU A 66 -6.97 20.54 -11.64
CA LEU A 66 -5.82 21.41 -11.42
C LEU A 66 -5.54 22.38 -12.58
N GLY A 67 -6.28 22.29 -13.68
CA GLY A 67 -6.07 23.11 -14.88
C GLY A 67 -4.83 22.73 -15.69
N ALA A 68 -4.27 21.54 -15.46
CA ALA A 68 -3.09 21.05 -16.17
C ALA A 68 -3.41 20.51 -17.58
N GLY A 69 -4.67 20.14 -17.83
CA GLY A 69 -5.13 19.53 -19.07
C GLY A 69 -5.79 18.18 -18.83
N SER A 70 -5.94 17.39 -19.90
CA SER A 70 -6.56 16.06 -19.84
C SER A 70 -5.47 14.99 -19.99
N TYR A 71 -5.06 14.38 -18.87
CA TYR A 71 -4.09 13.28 -18.85
C TYR A 71 -4.43 12.14 -19.83
N LYS A 72 -5.72 11.83 -20.00
CA LYS A 72 -6.19 10.79 -20.91
C LYS A 72 -5.90 11.10 -22.38
N GLU A 73 -5.91 12.38 -22.76
CA GLU A 73 -5.68 12.80 -24.15
C GLU A 73 -4.20 13.04 -24.47
N TRP A 74 -3.33 13.00 -23.47
CA TRP A 74 -1.88 13.10 -23.66
C TRP A 74 -1.30 11.82 -24.26
N ASP A 75 -0.24 12.01 -25.06
CA ASP A 75 0.60 10.91 -25.52
C ASP A 75 1.49 10.38 -24.39
N GLU A 76 2.01 9.17 -24.56
CA GLU A 76 2.83 8.50 -23.55
C GLU A 76 4.04 9.33 -23.08
N PRO A 77 4.82 10.01 -23.97
CA PRO A 77 5.91 10.88 -23.54
C PRO A 77 5.46 12.03 -22.62
N ALA A 78 4.34 12.69 -22.92
CA ALA A 78 3.82 13.77 -22.07
C ALA A 78 3.33 13.24 -20.72
N ARG A 79 2.69 12.07 -20.68
CA ARG A 79 2.29 11.41 -19.42
C ARG A 79 3.49 11.10 -18.53
N ILE A 80 4.54 10.50 -19.09
CA ILE A 80 5.78 10.19 -18.37
C ILE A 80 6.43 11.47 -17.84
N ALA A 81 6.51 12.52 -18.67
CA ALA A 81 7.10 13.80 -18.27
C ALA A 81 6.32 14.42 -17.09
N PHE A 82 4.99 14.45 -17.17
CA PHE A 82 4.13 14.94 -16.09
C PHE A 82 4.32 14.14 -14.81
N LEU A 83 4.17 12.81 -14.86
CA LEU A 83 4.30 11.95 -13.68
C LEU A 83 5.67 12.07 -13.03
N THR A 84 6.75 12.10 -13.82
CA THR A 84 8.12 12.23 -13.29
C THR A 84 8.32 13.59 -12.63
N SER A 85 7.77 14.67 -13.20
CA SER A 85 7.83 15.99 -12.61
C SER A 85 7.08 16.08 -11.27
N GLU A 86 5.89 15.47 -11.19
CA GLU A 86 5.08 15.47 -9.97
C GLU A 86 5.67 14.55 -8.89
N LEU A 87 6.23 13.40 -9.26
CA LEU A 87 6.89 12.49 -8.31
C LEU A 87 8.15 13.09 -7.66
N THR A 88 8.82 14.02 -8.34
CA THR A 88 10.00 14.73 -7.79
C THR A 88 9.62 16.02 -7.05
N ASN A 89 8.40 16.49 -7.22
CA ASN A 89 7.89 17.68 -6.56
C ASN A 89 7.51 17.37 -5.11
N LYS A 90 7.93 18.23 -4.18
CA LYS A 90 7.60 18.09 -2.74
C LYS A 90 6.24 18.68 -2.38
N ARG A 91 5.63 19.45 -3.29
CA ARG A 91 4.31 20.05 -3.06
C ARG A 91 3.23 18.98 -3.26
N PRO A 92 2.27 18.83 -2.33
CA PRO A 92 1.11 17.96 -2.55
C PRO A 92 0.30 18.40 -3.76
N MET A 93 -0.11 17.43 -4.58
CA MET A 93 -0.92 17.65 -5.79
C MET A 93 -2.30 18.24 -5.45
N PHE A 94 -2.94 17.73 -4.40
CA PHE A 94 -4.18 18.26 -3.81
C PHE A 94 -4.24 17.89 -2.32
N ARG A 95 -5.20 18.47 -1.58
CA ARG A 95 -5.41 18.12 -0.16
C ARG A 95 -6.32 16.90 -0.08
N THR A 96 -5.94 15.86 0.66
CA THR A 96 -6.76 14.65 0.85
C THR A 96 -8.16 14.97 1.38
N ARG A 97 -8.29 15.97 2.25
CA ARG A 97 -9.60 16.44 2.75
C ARG A 97 -10.54 16.91 1.64
N ASP A 98 -10.01 17.56 0.60
CA ASP A 98 -10.83 18.05 -0.52
C ASP A 98 -11.40 16.86 -1.32
N MET A 99 -10.69 15.73 -1.36
CA MET A 99 -11.17 14.47 -1.95
C MET A 99 -12.22 13.81 -1.06
N GLU A 100 -11.98 13.71 0.25
CA GLU A 100 -12.91 13.08 1.20
C GLU A 100 -14.28 13.77 1.21
N GLN A 101 -14.28 15.10 1.15
CA GLN A 101 -15.48 15.93 1.10
C GLN A 101 -16.06 16.11 -0.30
N ASN A 102 -15.43 15.50 -1.31
CA ASN A 102 -15.72 15.65 -2.73
C ASN A 102 -15.87 17.12 -3.20
N VAL A 103 -15.01 18.01 -2.70
CA VAL A 103 -15.00 19.44 -3.10
C VAL A 103 -14.60 19.59 -4.57
N MET A 104 -13.87 18.62 -5.11
CA MET A 104 -13.43 18.57 -6.51
C MET A 104 -14.54 18.14 -7.48
N ASP A 105 -15.71 17.73 -6.96
CA ASP A 105 -16.87 17.26 -7.74
C ASP A 105 -16.52 16.11 -8.70
N PHE A 106 -15.77 15.13 -8.19
CA PHE A 106 -15.45 13.91 -8.92
C PHE A 106 -16.60 12.91 -8.84
N ASP A 107 -16.74 12.12 -9.90
CA ASP A 107 -17.68 11.01 -9.94
C ASP A 107 -17.27 9.90 -8.94
N ASP A 108 -18.25 9.07 -8.57
CA ASP A 108 -18.08 7.99 -7.59
C ASP A 108 -16.98 7.01 -7.99
N ASP A 109 -16.77 6.84 -9.28
CA ASP A 109 -15.85 5.89 -9.84
C ASP A 109 -14.39 6.37 -9.68
N VAL A 110 -14.13 7.64 -9.96
CA VAL A 110 -12.87 8.31 -9.66
C VAL A 110 -12.61 8.33 -8.15
N LEU A 111 -13.61 8.72 -7.35
CA LEU A 111 -13.49 8.76 -5.89
C LEU A 111 -13.16 7.39 -5.30
N LYS A 112 -13.77 6.32 -5.82
CA LYS A 112 -13.46 4.95 -5.40
C LYS A 112 -11.99 4.62 -5.63
N THR A 113 -11.45 4.92 -6.81
CA THR A 113 -10.04 4.65 -7.13
C THR A 113 -9.10 5.48 -6.25
N LEU A 114 -9.41 6.76 -6.00
CA LEU A 114 -8.59 7.60 -5.11
C LEU A 114 -8.66 7.13 -3.65
N ARG A 115 -9.83 6.69 -3.16
CA ARG A 115 -9.99 6.09 -1.83
C ARG A 115 -9.21 4.79 -1.68
N THR A 116 -9.10 4.00 -2.75
CA THR A 116 -8.22 2.81 -2.75
C THR A 116 -6.76 3.23 -2.54
N TYR A 117 -6.29 4.33 -3.14
CA TYR A 117 -4.94 4.84 -2.88
C TYR A 117 -4.77 5.31 -1.44
N GLN A 118 -5.75 6.02 -0.90
CA GLN A 118 -5.74 6.47 0.50
C GLN A 118 -5.66 5.26 1.45
N ALA A 119 -6.55 4.28 1.29
CA ALA A 119 -6.55 3.07 2.09
C ALA A 119 -5.20 2.34 1.98
N ALA A 120 -4.62 2.26 0.78
CA ALA A 120 -3.30 1.65 0.59
C ALA A 120 -2.18 2.41 1.30
N SER A 121 -2.29 3.74 1.45
CA SER A 121 -1.31 4.57 2.14
C SER A 121 -1.42 4.53 3.67
N GLU A 122 -2.60 4.20 4.20
CA GLU A 122 -2.88 4.13 5.64
C GLU A 122 -2.59 2.73 6.21
N LEU A 123 -2.69 1.69 5.39
CA LEU A 123 -2.37 0.32 5.78
C LEU A 123 -0.86 0.13 5.92
N GLY A 124 -0.44 -0.53 7.01
CA GLY A 124 0.96 -0.86 7.24
C GLY A 124 1.54 -1.79 6.16
N SER A 125 2.84 -1.72 5.95
CA SER A 125 3.54 -2.49 4.90
C SER A 125 3.43 -4.01 5.04
N GLU A 126 3.11 -4.52 6.24
CA GLU A 126 2.86 -5.96 6.45
C GLU A 126 1.41 -6.39 6.09
N SER A 127 0.49 -5.43 5.90
CA SER A 127 -0.91 -5.70 5.58
C SER A 127 -1.17 -5.86 4.09
N LEU A 128 -0.32 -5.31 3.24
CA LEU A 128 -0.48 -5.31 1.78
C LEU A 128 0.63 -6.10 1.11
N GLY A 129 0.24 -6.88 0.11
CA GLY A 129 1.17 -7.55 -0.79
C GLY A 129 1.48 -6.66 -1.99
N ALA A 130 1.09 -7.11 -3.18
CA ALA A 130 1.29 -6.38 -4.43
C ALA A 130 0.11 -5.43 -4.73
N TYR A 131 0.42 -4.33 -5.42
CA TYR A 131 -0.56 -3.56 -6.17
C TYR A 131 -0.50 -3.98 -7.64
N VAL A 132 -1.53 -4.70 -8.09
CA VAL A 132 -1.61 -5.29 -9.43
C VAL A 132 -2.44 -4.40 -10.34
N ILE A 133 -1.80 -3.84 -11.38
CA ILE A 133 -2.50 -3.11 -12.44
C ILE A 133 -2.85 -4.07 -13.57
N SER A 134 -4.15 -4.35 -13.72
CA SER A 134 -4.68 -5.19 -14.79
C SER A 134 -4.75 -4.43 -16.12
N GLN A 135 -4.65 -5.15 -17.23
CA GLN A 135 -4.65 -4.55 -18.58
C GLN A 135 -3.59 -3.44 -18.74
N CYS A 136 -2.44 -3.61 -18.10
CA CYS A 136 -1.35 -2.65 -18.16
C CYS A 136 -0.87 -2.48 -19.61
N ARG A 137 -1.09 -1.29 -20.15
CA ARG A 137 -0.69 -0.88 -21.50
C ARG A 137 -0.32 0.59 -21.47
N THR A 138 0.71 0.94 -22.22
CA THR A 138 1.06 2.31 -22.57
C THR A 138 0.64 2.50 -24.03
N THR A 139 -0.12 3.56 -24.32
CA THR A 139 -0.63 3.87 -25.66
C THR A 139 -0.16 5.25 -26.06
#